data_AF-A0A2X3BG92-F1
#
_entry.id   AF-A0A2X3BG92-F1
#
_cell.length_a   1.000
_cell.length_b   1.000
_cell.length_c   1.000
_cell.angle_alpha   90.00
_cell.angle_beta   90.00
_cell.angle_gamma   90.00
#
_symmetry.space_group_name_H-M   'P 1'
#
loop_
_entity.id
_entity.type
_entity.pdbx_description
1 polymer ?
#
loop_
_entity_poly.entity_id
_entity_poly.type
_entity_poly.pdbx_seq_one_letter_code
_entity_poly.pdbx_strand_id
1 'polypeptide(L)'
;MSDDIEARIVVKRRQLTYNREYNIANPYAEKIINSCEKKEKVFVNHYFILFETKNKGAKGFFEKKKLELITSIKEDTQNNITYTNKLAIIKSTIERVIQTLSAYEPKQLDSVEILRLYAEYINGVYIPITPSNGLLTDSYIASTISFHKDYFIQDFNNNRVFNRFIGIKAYDNEEITSLTISSILHSSFELDIYLSIDSISKEKAQSIVKNKIKYAPNIAKGDLRELKELIDSDRLYMQNFSYTILVKAKSKEELNEASSIIINELKNAGLIAVYETLNLQPTFFSLFPNKSFLNARKRIHTSKTISSMILFEKEYIGKTTNSFGNTSVTILKINLCRHFCLIFISMKKKTL
;
A
#
# COMPACT_ATOMS: atom_id res chain seq x y z
N MET A 1 -18.91 0.28 -1.82
CA MET A 1 -18.33 -0.62 -2.85
C MET A 1 -19.28 -1.79 -3.04
N SER A 2 -19.37 -2.37 -4.23
CA SER A 2 -20.20 -3.58 -4.45
C SER A 2 -19.70 -4.74 -3.56
N ASP A 3 -20.60 -5.66 -3.20
CA ASP A 3 -20.28 -6.87 -2.45
C ASP A 3 -19.34 -7.82 -3.21
N ASP A 4 -19.21 -7.64 -4.52
CA ASP A 4 -18.36 -8.44 -5.39
C ASP A 4 -16.93 -7.90 -5.56
N ILE A 5 -16.59 -6.76 -4.96
CA ILE A 5 -15.25 -6.14 -5.09
C ILE A 5 -14.54 -6.12 -3.74
N GLU A 6 -13.26 -6.50 -3.76
CA GLU A 6 -12.29 -6.26 -2.70
C GLU A 6 -11.35 -5.12 -3.16
N ALA A 7 -11.02 -4.22 -2.24
CA ALA A 7 -10.06 -3.15 -2.45
C ALA A 7 -8.78 -3.43 -1.65
N ARG A 8 -7.63 -3.10 -2.22
CA ARG A 8 -6.37 -3.10 -1.49
C ARG A 8 -5.62 -1.80 -1.75
N ILE A 9 -5.26 -1.10 -0.68
CA ILE A 9 -4.36 0.05 -0.74
C ILE A 9 -2.98 -0.45 -0.38
N VAL A 10 -2.01 -0.21 -1.26
CA VAL A 10 -0.61 -0.55 -1.07
C VAL A 10 0.20 0.74 -1.08
N VAL A 11 0.94 0.99 -0.01
CA VAL A 11 1.87 2.12 0.07
C VAL A 11 3.28 1.54 0.07
N LYS A 12 4.10 1.90 -0.91
CA LYS A 12 5.49 1.46 -1.02
C LYS A 12 6.42 2.63 -0.72
N ARG A 13 7.24 2.49 0.32
CA ARG A 13 8.32 3.43 0.66
C ARG A 13 9.65 2.87 0.18
N ARG A 14 10.34 3.61 -0.69
CA ARG A 14 11.63 3.19 -1.27
C ARG A 14 12.69 4.25 -1.09
N GLN A 15 13.92 3.83 -0.86
CA GLN A 15 15.06 4.73 -0.85
C GLN A 15 15.47 5.05 -2.30
N LEU A 16 15.41 6.32 -2.66
CA LEU A 16 15.99 6.84 -3.89
C LEU A 16 17.32 7.52 -3.58
N THR A 17 18.30 7.32 -4.46
CA THR A 17 19.53 8.11 -4.43
C THR A 17 19.34 9.29 -5.37
N TYR A 18 19.20 10.49 -4.80
CA TYR A 18 19.12 11.71 -5.58
C TYR A 18 20.52 12.03 -6.10
N ASN A 19 20.71 11.91 -7.41
CA ASN A 19 21.93 12.27 -8.12
C ASN A 19 21.54 13.29 -9.19
N ARG A 20 21.48 14.57 -8.82
CA ARG A 20 21.50 15.65 -9.80
C ARG A 20 22.89 16.25 -9.83
N GLU A 21 23.44 16.39 -11.02
CA GLU A 21 24.61 17.23 -11.27
C GLU A 21 24.09 18.57 -11.78
N TYR A 22 24.41 19.62 -11.05
CA TYR A 22 24.03 20.99 -11.38
C TYR A 22 25.15 21.64 -12.15
N ASN A 23 24.80 22.26 -13.27
CA ASN A 23 25.74 23.06 -14.05
C ASN A 23 25.47 24.53 -13.72
N ILE A 24 26.34 25.13 -12.90
CA ILE A 24 26.15 26.47 -12.33
C ILE A 24 27.28 27.37 -12.81
N ALA A 25 26.95 28.57 -13.29
CA ALA A 25 27.94 29.49 -13.86
C ALA A 25 29.10 29.86 -12.92
N ASN A 26 28.90 29.76 -11.60
CA ASN A 26 29.96 29.96 -10.60
C ASN A 26 30.63 28.62 -10.25
N PRO A 27 31.92 28.42 -10.56
CA PRO A 27 32.61 27.14 -10.37
C PRO A 27 32.79 26.73 -8.90
N TYR A 28 32.79 27.68 -7.97
CA TYR A 28 32.85 27.39 -6.54
C TYR A 28 31.48 26.97 -5.99
N ALA A 29 30.42 27.66 -6.42
CA ALA A 29 29.06 27.29 -6.06
C ALA A 29 28.69 25.91 -6.64
N GLU A 30 29.10 25.65 -7.88
CA GLU A 30 28.94 24.35 -8.53
C GLU A 30 29.61 23.22 -7.74
N LYS A 31 30.87 23.39 -7.33
CA LYS A 31 31.59 22.41 -6.51
C LYS A 31 30.90 22.16 -5.16
N ILE A 32 30.44 23.20 -4.49
CA ILE A 32 29.80 23.08 -3.17
C ILE A 32 28.46 22.37 -3.32
N ILE A 33 27.60 22.82 -4.23
CA ILE A 33 26.26 22.26 -4.44
C ILE A 33 26.35 20.81 -4.92
N ASN A 34 27.22 20.53 -5.91
CA ASN A 34 27.43 19.15 -6.36
C ASN A 34 28.14 18.28 -5.33
N SER A 35 28.79 18.83 -4.30
CA SER A 35 29.33 18.04 -3.18
C SER A 35 28.30 17.81 -2.08
N CYS A 36 27.41 18.77 -1.83
CA CYS A 36 26.38 18.69 -0.79
C CYS A 36 25.16 17.89 -1.25
N GLU A 37 24.77 18.02 -2.52
CA GLU A 37 23.56 17.38 -3.08
C GLU A 37 23.87 16.09 -3.86
N LYS A 38 25.15 15.71 -4.02
CA LYS A 38 25.49 14.38 -4.58
C LYS A 38 25.10 13.29 -3.62
N LYS A 39 24.43 12.26 -4.15
CA LYS A 39 24.14 11.00 -3.47
C LYS A 39 23.30 11.16 -2.20
N GLU A 40 22.45 12.18 -2.14
CA GLU A 40 21.50 12.26 -1.04
C GLU A 40 20.51 11.09 -1.09
N LYS A 41 20.33 10.44 0.06
CA LYS A 41 19.32 9.40 0.24
C LYS A 41 18.02 10.08 0.61
N VAL A 42 17.04 9.98 -0.26
CA VAL A 42 15.68 10.48 -0.06
C VAL A 42 14.74 9.29 -0.13
N PHE A 43 13.70 9.27 0.70
CA PHE A 43 12.67 8.26 0.58
C PHE A 43 11.48 8.81 -0.19
N VAL A 44 10.84 7.95 -0.99
CA VAL A 44 9.64 8.31 -1.73
C VAL A 44 8.53 7.29 -1.48
N ASN A 45 7.35 7.80 -1.15
CA ASN A 45 6.13 7.03 -0.97
C ASN A 45 5.33 6.95 -2.28
N HIS A 46 5.00 5.73 -2.72
CA HIS A 46 4.13 5.45 -3.86
C HIS A 46 2.85 4.77 -3.39
N TYR A 47 1.70 5.26 -3.81
CA TYR A 47 0.38 4.73 -3.43
C TYR A 47 -0.25 4.00 -4.61
N PHE A 48 -0.75 2.80 -4.35
CA PHE A 48 -1.46 1.98 -5.31
C PHE A 48 -2.80 1.57 -4.73
N ILE A 49 -3.86 1.72 -5.51
CA ILE A 49 -5.21 1.25 -5.16
C ILE A 49 -5.58 0.16 -6.14
N LEU A 50 -5.69 -1.06 -5.64
CA LEU A 50 -6.00 -2.26 -6.42
C LEU A 50 -7.45 -2.65 -6.15
N PHE A 51 -8.18 -2.96 -7.22
CA PHE A 51 -9.54 -3.51 -7.13
C PHE A 51 -9.53 -4.92 -7.70
N GLU A 52 -10.01 -5.87 -6.92
CA GLU A 52 -10.10 -7.28 -7.28
C GLU A 52 -11.57 -7.72 -7.18
N THR A 53 -12.06 -8.50 -8.15
CA THR A 53 -13.36 -9.16 -7.97
C THR A 53 -13.22 -10.32 -7.00
N LYS A 54 -14.18 -10.49 -6.10
CA LYS A 54 -14.29 -11.68 -5.27
C LYS A 54 -14.69 -12.84 -6.17
N ASN A 55 -13.75 -13.75 -6.44
CA ASN A 55 -14.05 -14.97 -7.16
C ASN A 55 -13.45 -16.19 -6.44
N LYS A 56 -14.28 -17.20 -6.19
CA LYS A 56 -13.82 -18.48 -5.62
C LYS A 56 -13.05 -19.33 -6.63
N GLY A 57 -13.01 -18.96 -7.91
CA GLY A 57 -12.38 -19.74 -8.97
C GLY A 57 -11.79 -18.91 -10.12
N ALA A 58 -10.63 -18.28 -9.92
CA ALA A 58 -9.81 -17.78 -11.02
C ALA A 58 -9.26 -18.92 -11.92
N LYS A 59 -9.19 -20.15 -11.38
CA LYS A 59 -8.75 -21.36 -12.08
C LYS A 59 -9.61 -21.64 -13.33
N GLY A 60 -10.93 -21.55 -13.20
CA GLY A 60 -11.84 -21.77 -14.33
C GLY A 60 -11.69 -20.73 -15.44
N PHE A 61 -11.32 -19.49 -15.11
CA PHE A 61 -11.07 -18.44 -16.10
C PHE A 61 -9.78 -18.70 -16.90
N PHE A 62 -8.67 -19.01 -16.23
CA PHE A 62 -7.40 -19.29 -16.90
C PHE A 62 -7.42 -20.59 -17.70
N GLU A 63 -8.07 -21.64 -17.17
CA GLU A 63 -8.31 -22.89 -17.92
C GLU A 63 -9.20 -22.63 -19.14
N LYS A 64 -10.23 -21.78 -19.03
CA LYS A 64 -11.10 -21.39 -20.15
C LYS A 64 -10.37 -20.56 -21.19
N LYS A 65 -9.59 -19.54 -20.80
CA LYS A 65 -8.77 -18.73 -21.72
C LYS A 65 -7.72 -19.58 -22.44
N LYS A 66 -7.13 -20.54 -21.74
CA LYS A 66 -6.25 -21.55 -22.33
C LYS A 66 -7.00 -22.40 -23.37
N LEU A 67 -8.22 -22.86 -23.07
CA LEU A 67 -9.05 -23.61 -24.01
C LEU A 67 -9.49 -22.78 -25.22
N GLU A 68 -9.85 -21.51 -25.05
CA GLU A 68 -10.21 -20.59 -26.15
C GLU A 68 -9.02 -20.29 -27.09
N LEU A 69 -7.80 -20.25 -26.55
CA LEU A 69 -6.57 -20.09 -27.33
C LEU A 69 -6.20 -21.35 -28.11
N ILE A 70 -6.63 -22.53 -27.64
CA ILE A 70 -6.24 -23.84 -28.19
C ILE A 70 -7.36 -24.46 -29.05
N THR A 71 -8.62 -24.03 -28.90
CA THR A 71 -9.79 -24.62 -29.57
C THR A 71 -10.73 -23.54 -30.16
N SER A 72 -11.28 -23.80 -31.36
CA SER A 72 -12.19 -22.90 -32.09
C SER A 72 -13.66 -22.94 -31.60
N ILE A 73 -13.90 -23.35 -30.36
CA ILE A 73 -15.26 -23.53 -29.82
C ILE A 73 -15.77 -22.19 -29.28
N LYS A 74 -16.88 -21.70 -29.85
CA LYS A 74 -17.60 -20.51 -29.37
C LYS A 74 -18.58 -20.88 -28.25
N GLU A 75 -18.19 -20.49 -27.04
CA GLU A 75 -18.94 -19.99 -25.87
C GLU A 75 -20.32 -20.59 -25.45
N ASP A 76 -20.42 -20.93 -24.16
CA ASP A 76 -21.66 -20.86 -23.35
C ASP A 76 -21.99 -19.40 -23.00
N THR A 77 -23.16 -18.91 -23.41
CA THR A 77 -23.63 -17.51 -23.29
C THR A 77 -23.82 -17.01 -21.85
N GLN A 78 -24.21 -17.87 -20.91
CA GLN A 78 -24.55 -17.48 -19.52
C GLN A 78 -23.35 -17.03 -18.69
N ASN A 79 -22.19 -17.70 -18.84
CA ASN A 79 -21.00 -17.40 -18.06
C ASN A 79 -20.34 -16.08 -18.52
N ASN A 80 -20.38 -15.77 -19.82
CA ASN A 80 -19.82 -14.53 -20.34
C ASN A 80 -20.56 -13.28 -19.87
N ILE A 81 -21.88 -13.36 -19.73
CA ILE A 81 -22.70 -12.27 -19.17
C ILE A 81 -22.25 -11.95 -17.72
N THR A 82 -21.87 -12.96 -16.93
CA THR A 82 -21.40 -12.74 -15.56
C THR A 82 -20.04 -12.03 -15.51
N TYR A 83 -19.13 -12.36 -16.43
CA TYR A 83 -17.80 -11.73 -16.49
C TYR A 83 -17.84 -10.30 -17.05
N THR A 84 -18.63 -10.07 -18.10
CA THR A 84 -18.82 -8.71 -18.65
C THR A 84 -19.43 -7.80 -17.60
N ASN A 85 -20.39 -8.29 -16.81
CA ASN A 85 -20.95 -7.56 -15.68
C ASN A 85 -19.89 -7.24 -14.61
N LYS A 86 -19.08 -8.22 -14.19
CA LYS A 86 -17.99 -7.99 -13.21
C LYS A 86 -16.96 -6.97 -13.71
N LEU A 87 -16.59 -7.04 -14.98
CA LEU A 87 -15.65 -6.12 -15.61
C LEU A 87 -16.23 -4.70 -15.69
N ALA A 88 -17.51 -4.57 -16.04
CA ALA A 88 -18.22 -3.29 -16.01
C ALA A 88 -18.30 -2.70 -14.58
N ILE A 89 -18.55 -3.54 -13.58
CA ILE A 89 -18.57 -3.14 -12.16
C ILE A 89 -17.17 -2.68 -11.69
N ILE A 90 -16.09 -3.35 -12.10
CA ILE A 90 -14.71 -2.89 -11.82
C ILE A 90 -14.46 -1.55 -12.51
N LYS A 91 -14.73 -1.43 -13.82
CA LYS A 91 -14.46 -0.20 -14.59
C LYS A 91 -15.18 1.00 -14.00
N SER A 92 -16.48 0.88 -13.75
CA SER A 92 -17.26 1.94 -13.11
C SER A 92 -16.76 2.28 -11.70
N THR A 93 -16.22 1.31 -10.96
CA THR A 93 -15.61 1.57 -9.65
C THR A 93 -14.29 2.34 -9.78
N ILE A 94 -13.45 1.97 -10.75
CA ILE A 94 -12.20 2.68 -11.04
C ILE A 94 -12.50 4.12 -11.45
N GLU A 95 -13.45 4.34 -12.37
CA GLU A 95 -13.85 5.68 -12.82
C GLU A 95 -14.32 6.56 -11.66
N ARG A 96 -15.19 6.05 -10.78
CA ARG A 96 -15.64 6.77 -9.58
C ARG A 96 -14.48 7.15 -8.67
N VAL A 97 -13.51 6.25 -8.48
CA VAL A 97 -12.35 6.49 -7.62
C VAL A 97 -11.40 7.52 -8.24
N ILE A 98 -11.18 7.45 -9.56
CA ILE A 98 -10.38 8.44 -10.30
C ILE A 98 -11.02 9.83 -10.18
N GLN A 99 -12.34 9.94 -10.35
CA GLN A 99 -13.06 11.20 -10.19
C GLN A 99 -12.95 11.74 -8.76
N THR A 100 -13.13 10.87 -7.75
CA THR A 100 -13.03 11.23 -6.33
C THR A 100 -11.63 11.70 -5.95
N LEU A 101 -10.59 11.09 -6.53
CA LEU A 101 -9.19 11.41 -6.27
C LEU A 101 -8.61 12.38 -7.30
N SER A 102 -9.43 13.06 -8.09
CA SER A 102 -8.98 13.95 -9.18
C SER A 102 -7.95 15.00 -8.76
N ALA A 103 -8.05 15.51 -7.53
CA ALA A 103 -7.07 16.44 -6.94
C ALA A 103 -5.63 15.88 -6.84
N TYR A 104 -5.47 14.55 -6.84
CA TYR A 104 -4.19 13.86 -6.78
C TYR A 104 -3.68 13.38 -8.15
N GLU A 105 -4.43 13.63 -9.23
CA GLU A 105 -4.10 13.22 -10.60
C GLU A 105 -3.75 11.71 -10.72
N PRO A 106 -4.65 10.78 -10.31
CA PRO A 106 -4.35 9.36 -10.28
C PRO A 106 -4.14 8.80 -11.69
N LYS A 107 -3.04 8.08 -11.88
CA LYS A 107 -2.76 7.35 -13.13
C LYS A 107 -3.29 5.91 -13.02
N GLN A 108 -4.10 5.50 -14.00
CA GLN A 108 -4.48 4.09 -14.13
C GLN A 108 -3.29 3.27 -14.63
N LEU A 109 -2.99 2.18 -13.95
CA LEU A 109 -1.90 1.27 -14.31
C LEU A 109 -2.27 0.40 -15.51
N ASP A 110 -1.30 0.16 -16.38
CA ASP A 110 -1.41 -0.85 -17.42
C ASP A 110 -1.13 -2.28 -16.89
N SER A 111 -1.37 -3.29 -17.72
CA SER A 111 -1.15 -4.69 -17.36
C SER A 111 0.31 -5.02 -17.01
N VAL A 112 1.28 -4.36 -17.65
CA VAL A 112 2.72 -4.56 -17.42
C VAL A 112 3.14 -3.92 -16.10
N GLU A 113 2.64 -2.73 -15.79
CA GLU A 113 2.84 -2.02 -14.53
C GLU A 113 2.27 -2.83 -13.35
N ILE A 114 1.09 -3.45 -13.52
CA ILE A 114 0.53 -4.36 -12.51
C ILE A 114 1.42 -5.60 -12.33
N LEU A 115 1.90 -6.21 -13.40
CA LEU A 115 2.83 -7.35 -13.31
C LEU A 115 4.13 -6.97 -12.61
N ARG A 116 4.69 -5.79 -12.91
CA ARG A 116 5.88 -5.26 -12.24
C ARG A 116 5.66 -5.06 -10.74
N LEU A 117 4.47 -4.59 -10.34
CA LEU A 117 4.11 -4.41 -8.93
C LEU A 117 4.23 -5.73 -8.15
N TYR A 118 3.69 -6.82 -8.71
CA TYR A 118 3.75 -8.15 -8.10
C TYR A 118 5.12 -8.80 -8.25
N ALA A 119 5.83 -8.57 -9.35
CA ALA A 119 7.19 -9.07 -9.54
C ALA A 119 8.14 -8.48 -8.50
N GLU A 120 8.06 -7.18 -8.23
CA GLU A 120 8.83 -6.56 -7.15
C GLU A 120 8.49 -7.15 -5.78
N TYR A 121 7.20 -7.43 -5.54
CA TYR A 121 6.77 -8.06 -4.29
C TYR A 121 7.32 -9.49 -4.14
N ILE A 122 7.30 -10.31 -5.21
CA ILE A 122 7.80 -11.69 -5.21
C ILE A 122 9.33 -11.72 -5.07
N ASN A 123 10.02 -10.84 -5.81
CA ASN A 123 11.48 -10.88 -5.91
C ASN A 123 12.20 -10.06 -4.84
N GLY A 124 11.49 -9.19 -4.14
CA GLY A 124 12.07 -8.25 -3.16
C GLY A 124 12.77 -7.05 -3.80
N VAL A 125 13.09 -7.13 -5.10
CA VAL A 125 13.73 -6.08 -5.89
C VAL A 125 12.91 -5.75 -7.13
N TYR A 126 13.00 -4.49 -7.57
CA TYR A 126 12.35 -4.07 -8.81
C TYR A 126 13.05 -4.68 -10.02
N ILE A 127 12.28 -5.40 -10.86
CA ILE A 127 12.76 -5.98 -12.11
C ILE A 127 11.97 -5.33 -13.26
N PRO A 128 12.63 -4.66 -14.21
CA PRO A 128 11.95 -4.13 -15.38
C PRO A 128 11.51 -5.28 -16.29
N ILE A 129 10.21 -5.58 -16.31
CA ILE A 129 9.65 -6.61 -17.19
C ILE A 129 9.38 -5.98 -18.56
N THR A 130 9.96 -6.58 -19.60
CA THR A 130 9.62 -6.35 -21.01
C THR A 130 9.14 -7.69 -21.59
N PRO A 131 7.82 -7.95 -21.66
CA PRO A 131 7.33 -9.22 -22.18
C PRO A 131 7.69 -9.33 -23.67
N SER A 132 8.59 -10.25 -24.02
CA SER A 132 8.85 -10.64 -25.40
C SER A 132 7.84 -11.72 -25.81
N ASN A 133 7.23 -11.57 -26.99
CA ASN A 133 6.36 -12.58 -27.61
C ASN A 133 5.09 -13.00 -26.83
N GLY A 134 4.60 -12.16 -25.90
CA GLY A 134 3.32 -12.41 -25.22
C GLY A 134 3.32 -13.60 -24.24
N LEU A 135 4.48 -14.22 -23.99
CA LEU A 135 4.64 -15.31 -23.03
C LEU A 135 5.11 -14.75 -21.68
N LEU A 136 4.42 -15.14 -20.61
CA LEU A 136 4.78 -14.77 -19.22
C LEU A 136 5.85 -15.68 -18.60
N THR A 137 6.33 -16.67 -19.36
CA THR A 137 6.98 -17.88 -18.83
C THR A 137 8.32 -17.63 -18.12
N ASP A 138 9.05 -16.56 -18.47
CA ASP A 138 10.45 -16.41 -18.03
C ASP A 138 10.78 -15.09 -17.31
N SER A 139 9.80 -14.25 -16.95
CA SER A 139 10.11 -12.84 -16.69
C SER A 139 9.75 -12.25 -15.32
N TYR A 140 9.03 -12.94 -14.43
CA TYR A 140 8.55 -12.28 -13.19
C TYR A 140 8.82 -12.98 -11.86
N ILE A 141 9.21 -14.27 -11.85
CA ILE A 141 9.70 -14.96 -10.64
C ILE A 141 11.15 -15.33 -10.89
N ALA A 142 12.06 -14.68 -10.20
CA ALA A 142 13.50 -14.88 -10.36
C ALA A 142 14.26 -14.99 -9.03
N SER A 143 13.59 -14.78 -7.90
CA SER A 143 14.17 -14.93 -6.56
C SER A 143 13.84 -16.27 -5.92
N THR A 144 14.73 -16.73 -5.04
CA THR A 144 14.41 -17.79 -4.06
C THR A 144 13.85 -17.18 -2.79
N ILE A 145 12.76 -17.76 -2.26
CA ILE A 145 12.13 -17.31 -1.01
C ILE A 145 12.36 -18.37 0.07
N SER A 146 12.99 -17.99 1.18
CA SER A 146 13.14 -18.86 2.35
C SER A 146 12.42 -18.30 3.56
N PHE A 147 11.45 -19.06 4.09
CA PHE A 147 10.69 -18.67 5.29
C PHE A 147 11.41 -19.15 6.55
N HIS A 148 11.56 -18.25 7.51
CA HIS A 148 12.04 -18.55 8.87
C HIS A 148 10.90 -18.33 9.87
N LYS A 149 11.22 -18.36 11.17
CA LYS A 149 10.23 -18.31 12.26
C LYS A 149 9.37 -17.04 12.24
N ASP A 150 9.99 -15.88 12.07
CA ASP A 150 9.39 -14.54 12.21
C ASP A 150 9.82 -13.55 11.11
N TYR A 151 10.51 -14.05 10.08
CA TYR A 151 10.96 -13.29 8.92
C TYR A 151 11.15 -14.24 7.73
N PHE A 152 11.28 -13.70 6.53
CA PHE A 152 11.64 -14.44 5.33
C PHE A 152 12.72 -13.70 4.54
N ILE A 153 13.45 -14.43 3.72
CA ILE A 153 14.51 -13.87 2.88
C ILE A 153 14.11 -14.04 1.43
N GLN A 154 14.30 -12.98 0.65
CA GLN A 154 14.23 -13.01 -0.80
C GLN A 154 15.65 -12.86 -1.33
N ASP A 155 16.14 -13.87 -2.03
CA ASP A 155 17.47 -13.88 -2.64
C ASP A 155 17.32 -13.81 -4.16
N PHE A 156 17.74 -12.69 -4.73
CA PHE A 156 17.81 -12.47 -6.18
C PHE A 156 19.25 -12.13 -6.57
N ASN A 157 19.92 -13.01 -7.32
CA ASN A 157 21.30 -12.82 -7.78
C ASN A 157 22.28 -12.39 -6.66
N ASN A 158 22.22 -13.06 -5.50
CA ASN A 158 23.01 -12.78 -4.29
C ASN A 158 22.65 -11.46 -3.57
N ASN A 159 21.64 -10.72 -4.02
CA ASN A 159 21.04 -9.62 -3.28
C ASN A 159 19.97 -10.18 -2.34
N ARG A 160 20.33 -10.31 -1.07
CA ARG A 160 19.43 -10.80 -0.02
C ARG A 160 18.68 -9.64 0.61
N VAL A 161 17.36 -9.74 0.60
CA VAL A 161 16.47 -8.83 1.31
C VAL A 161 15.81 -9.58 2.46
N PHE A 162 16.03 -9.09 3.67
CA PHE A 162 15.38 -9.59 4.88
C PHE A 162 14.04 -8.89 5.05
N ASN A 163 12.99 -9.68 5.17
CA ASN A 163 11.62 -9.19 5.18
C ASN A 163 10.88 -9.68 6.43
N ARG A 164 10.10 -8.80 7.07
CA ARG A 164 9.22 -9.17 8.19
C ARG A 164 7.85 -8.58 8.03
N PHE A 165 6.83 -9.39 8.28
CA PHE A 165 5.45 -8.92 8.38
C PHE A 165 5.11 -8.54 9.82
N ILE A 166 4.54 -7.36 9.98
CA ILE A 166 3.92 -6.85 11.20
C ILE A 166 2.42 -6.76 10.92
N GLY A 167 1.61 -7.51 11.66
CA GLY A 167 0.15 -7.48 11.53
C GLY A 167 -0.50 -6.85 12.75
N ILE A 168 -1.58 -6.10 12.54
CA ILE A 168 -2.39 -5.56 13.64
C ILE A 168 -3.33 -6.64 14.17
N LYS A 169 -3.19 -6.98 15.45
CA LYS A 169 -3.97 -8.01 16.14
C LYS A 169 -5.27 -7.45 16.72
N ALA A 170 -5.18 -6.28 17.33
CA ALA A 170 -6.28 -5.62 18.03
C ALA A 170 -6.09 -4.10 18.01
N TYR A 171 -7.19 -3.40 18.25
CA TYR A 171 -7.29 -1.95 18.25
C TYR A 171 -7.84 -1.59 19.63
N ASP A 172 -7.00 -0.97 20.46
CA ASP A 172 -7.26 -0.79 21.90
C ASP A 172 -7.95 0.56 22.17
N ASN A 173 -7.68 1.57 21.34
CA ASN A 173 -8.27 2.89 21.47
C ASN A 173 -9.62 3.02 20.77
N GLU A 174 -10.51 3.82 21.36
CA GLU A 174 -11.81 4.19 20.77
C GLU A 174 -11.65 5.06 19.51
N GLU A 175 -10.61 5.90 19.47
CA GLU A 175 -10.25 6.73 18.32
C GLU A 175 -8.93 6.27 17.71
N ILE A 176 -8.96 5.94 16.42
CA ILE A 176 -7.78 5.55 15.66
C ILE A 176 -7.45 6.68 14.69
N THR A 177 -6.27 7.28 14.89
CA THR A 177 -5.79 8.43 14.12
C THR A 177 -4.90 8.03 12.95
N SER A 178 -4.94 8.79 11.86
CA SER A 178 -4.06 8.63 10.69
C SER A 178 -2.59 8.99 10.94
N LEU A 179 -2.30 9.70 12.04
CA LEU A 179 -0.96 10.13 12.44
C LEU A 179 0.04 8.97 12.53
N THR A 180 -0.43 7.78 12.87
CA THR A 180 0.41 6.59 12.97
C THR A 180 0.99 6.16 11.63
N ILE A 181 0.17 6.19 10.57
CA ILE A 181 0.63 5.89 9.22
C ILE A 181 1.63 6.95 8.77
N SER A 182 1.33 8.23 9.03
CA SER A 182 2.22 9.36 8.72
C SER A 182 3.60 9.20 9.40
N SER A 183 3.64 8.94 10.71
CA SER A 183 4.90 8.70 11.46
C SER A 183 5.73 7.57 10.85
N ILE A 184 5.08 6.44 10.55
CA ILE A 184 5.73 5.28 9.92
C ILE A 184 6.23 5.62 8.51
N LEU A 185 5.44 6.35 7.72
CA LEU A 185 5.80 6.80 6.38
C LEU A 185 6.88 7.89 6.37
N HIS A 186 7.18 8.53 7.50
CA HIS A 186 8.32 9.45 7.66
C HIS A 186 9.59 8.79 8.21
N SER A 187 9.55 7.49 8.52
CA SER A 187 10.72 6.73 8.99
C SER A 187 11.80 6.58 7.90
N SER A 188 13.03 6.26 8.29
CA SER A 188 14.17 6.07 7.38
C SER A 188 14.32 4.62 6.88
N PHE A 189 13.25 3.83 6.85
CA PHE A 189 13.28 2.42 6.48
C PHE A 189 12.45 2.16 5.21
N GLU A 190 12.84 1.13 4.46
CA GLU A 190 12.01 0.64 3.36
C GLU A 190 10.90 -0.26 3.88
N LEU A 191 9.67 0.04 3.48
CA LEU A 191 8.50 -0.72 3.92
C LEU A 191 7.38 -0.68 2.88
N ASP A 192 6.51 -1.69 2.96
CA ASP A 192 5.24 -1.73 2.24
C ASP A 192 4.09 -1.83 3.23
N ILE A 193 3.11 -0.93 3.15
CA ILE A 193 1.88 -1.00 3.93
C ILE A 193 0.78 -1.58 3.05
N TYR A 194 0.10 -2.62 3.52
CA TYR A 194 -1.02 -3.27 2.88
C TYR A 194 -2.28 -3.11 3.71
N LEU A 195 -3.26 -2.38 3.18
CA LEU A 195 -4.60 -2.22 3.75
C LEU A 195 -5.59 -2.94 2.83
N SER A 196 -6.10 -4.11 3.25
CA SER A 196 -7.10 -4.84 2.47
C SER A 196 -8.49 -4.60 3.05
N ILE A 197 -9.45 -4.24 2.18
CA ILE A 197 -10.80 -3.81 2.51
C ILE A 197 -11.78 -4.67 1.71
N ASP A 198 -12.59 -5.44 2.42
CA ASP A 198 -13.56 -6.37 1.86
C ASP A 198 -14.96 -6.02 2.38
N SER A 199 -15.88 -5.69 1.46
CA SER A 199 -17.26 -5.31 1.77
C SER A 199 -18.05 -6.46 2.40
N ILE A 200 -18.87 -6.13 3.41
CA ILE A 200 -19.84 -7.06 4.02
C ILE A 200 -21.24 -6.59 3.62
N SER A 201 -22.09 -7.53 3.18
CA SER A 201 -23.48 -7.20 2.82
C SER A 201 -24.25 -6.63 4.02
N LYS A 202 -25.27 -5.81 3.74
CA LYS A 202 -26.07 -5.14 4.77
C LYS A 202 -26.74 -6.13 5.72
N GLU A 203 -27.30 -7.22 5.20
CA GLU A 203 -27.99 -8.25 5.99
C GLU A 203 -27.01 -8.94 6.95
N LYS A 204 -25.81 -9.24 6.45
CA LYS A 204 -24.75 -9.85 7.25
C LYS A 204 -24.26 -8.88 8.32
N ALA A 205 -24.05 -7.61 7.98
CA ALA A 205 -23.69 -6.56 8.95
C ALA A 205 -24.75 -6.44 10.07
N GLN A 206 -26.03 -6.35 9.70
CA GLN A 206 -27.14 -6.30 10.66
C GLN A 206 -27.19 -7.54 11.57
N SER A 207 -26.99 -8.75 11.03
CA SER A 207 -26.99 -9.97 11.84
C SER A 207 -25.84 -9.98 12.86
N ILE A 208 -24.65 -9.50 12.49
CA ILE A 208 -23.48 -9.41 13.36
C ILE A 208 -23.77 -8.45 14.52
N VAL A 209 -24.30 -7.26 14.22
CA VAL A 209 -24.62 -6.26 15.26
C VAL A 209 -25.75 -6.75 16.16
N LYS A 210 -26.83 -7.33 15.61
CA LYS A 210 -27.92 -7.93 16.40
C LYS A 210 -27.40 -9.01 17.35
N ASN A 211 -26.51 -9.88 16.89
CA ASN A 211 -25.89 -10.89 17.74
C ASN A 211 -25.02 -10.26 18.82
N LYS A 212 -24.20 -9.24 18.50
CA LYS A 212 -23.42 -8.51 19.52
C LYS A 212 -24.30 -7.85 20.57
N ILE A 213 -25.44 -7.25 20.19
CA ILE A 213 -26.40 -6.63 21.14
C ILE A 213 -26.93 -7.65 22.15
N LYS A 214 -27.19 -8.90 21.74
CA LYS A 214 -27.70 -9.96 22.62
C LYS A 214 -26.74 -10.29 23.76
N TYR A 215 -25.44 -10.29 23.49
CA TYR A 215 -24.40 -10.70 24.44
C TYR A 215 -23.67 -9.52 25.10
N ALA A 216 -23.94 -8.28 24.68
CA ALA A 216 -23.24 -7.10 25.20
C ALA A 216 -23.72 -6.70 26.62
N PRO A 217 -22.85 -6.11 27.45
CA PRO A 217 -23.26 -5.46 28.69
C PRO A 217 -24.15 -4.24 28.41
N ASN A 218 -24.98 -3.83 29.37
CA ASN A 218 -25.95 -2.75 29.16
C ASN A 218 -25.32 -1.42 28.73
N ILE A 219 -24.09 -1.13 29.17
CA ILE A 219 -23.33 0.08 28.81
C ILE A 219 -23.09 0.14 27.30
N ALA A 220 -22.67 -0.97 26.68
CA ALA A 220 -22.37 -1.03 25.24
C ALA A 220 -23.60 -1.23 24.35
N LYS A 221 -24.79 -1.51 24.93
CA LYS A 221 -26.02 -1.71 24.13
C LYS A 221 -26.52 -0.42 23.48
N GLY A 222 -26.25 0.74 24.07
CA GLY A 222 -26.58 2.05 23.49
C GLY A 222 -25.86 2.24 22.16
N ASP A 223 -24.53 2.20 22.20
CA ASP A 223 -23.66 2.39 21.03
C ASP A 223 -23.93 1.35 19.93
N LEU A 224 -24.20 0.09 20.30
CA LEU A 224 -24.53 -0.94 19.32
C LEU A 224 -25.89 -0.73 18.65
N ARG A 225 -26.86 -0.11 19.34
CA ARG A 225 -28.15 0.27 18.74
C ARG A 225 -27.98 1.44 17.78
N GLU A 226 -27.24 2.47 18.18
CA GLU A 226 -26.89 3.59 17.30
C GLU A 226 -26.16 3.09 16.05
N LEU A 227 -25.16 2.22 16.22
CA LEU A 227 -24.43 1.60 15.11
C LEU A 227 -25.39 0.85 14.17
N LYS A 228 -26.36 0.12 14.72
CA LYS A 228 -27.38 -0.57 13.93
C LYS A 228 -28.25 0.42 13.13
N GLU A 229 -28.68 1.53 13.73
CA GLU A 229 -29.46 2.56 13.05
C GLU A 229 -28.68 3.23 11.91
N LEU A 230 -27.38 3.48 12.12
CA LEU A 230 -26.49 4.03 11.08
C LEU A 230 -26.29 3.06 9.91
N ILE A 231 -26.25 1.75 10.17
CA ILE A 231 -26.21 0.72 9.12
C ILE A 231 -27.56 0.61 8.41
N ASP A 232 -28.67 0.64 9.17
CA ASP A 232 -30.02 0.54 8.61
C ASP A 232 -30.32 1.72 7.67
N SER A 233 -29.82 2.92 8.01
CA SER A 233 -29.93 4.16 7.22
C SER A 233 -28.88 4.35 6.12
N ASP A 234 -28.04 3.33 5.84
CA ASP A 234 -26.96 3.36 4.83
C ASP A 234 -25.94 4.50 5.01
N ARG A 235 -25.83 5.06 6.22
CA ARG A 235 -24.84 6.09 6.57
C ARG A 235 -23.47 5.51 6.88
N LEU A 236 -23.42 4.25 7.31
CA LEU A 236 -22.20 3.59 7.74
C LEU A 236 -22.17 2.14 7.26
N TYR A 237 -21.03 1.73 6.72
CA TYR A 237 -20.82 0.38 6.20
C TYR A 237 -19.90 -0.40 7.12
N MET A 238 -20.15 -1.70 7.26
CA MET A 238 -19.22 -2.63 7.93
C MET A 238 -18.37 -3.34 6.89
N GLN A 239 -17.08 -3.46 7.14
CA GLN A 239 -16.13 -4.04 6.20
C GLN A 239 -15.12 -4.91 6.95
N ASN A 240 -14.68 -5.99 6.32
CA ASN A 240 -13.50 -6.72 6.74
C ASN A 240 -12.27 -5.90 6.36
N PHE A 241 -11.42 -5.63 7.33
CA PHE A 241 -10.23 -4.82 7.19
C PHE A 241 -9.03 -5.59 7.75
N SER A 242 -7.91 -5.54 7.02
CA SER A 242 -6.62 -6.02 7.52
C SER A 242 -5.56 -4.97 7.27
N TYR A 243 -4.78 -4.68 8.30
CA TYR A 243 -3.63 -3.80 8.25
C TYR A 243 -2.36 -4.63 8.49
N THR A 244 -1.52 -4.70 7.47
CA THR A 244 -0.24 -5.41 7.49
C THR A 244 0.88 -4.50 6.98
N ILE A 245 2.02 -4.51 7.64
CA ILE A 245 3.23 -3.80 7.24
C ILE A 245 4.32 -4.83 6.92
N LEU A 246 4.97 -4.69 5.79
CA LEU A 246 6.14 -5.46 5.38
C LEU A 246 7.36 -4.57 5.50
N VAL A 247 8.26 -4.89 6.44
CA VAL A 247 9.52 -4.19 6.64
C VAL A 247 10.60 -4.87 5.80
N LYS A 248 11.41 -4.09 5.09
CA LYS A 248 12.51 -4.56 4.24
C LYS A 248 13.84 -4.01 4.74
N ALA A 249 14.85 -4.88 4.83
CA ALA A 249 16.19 -4.51 5.27
C ALA A 249 17.26 -5.34 4.57
N LYS A 250 18.51 -4.86 4.59
CA LYS A 250 19.65 -5.57 3.99
C LYS A 250 20.30 -6.56 4.95
N SER A 251 20.15 -6.34 6.26
CA SER A 251 20.61 -7.25 7.30
C SER A 251 19.51 -7.57 8.30
N LYS A 252 19.75 -8.62 9.09
CA LYS A 252 18.82 -9.04 10.14
C LYS A 252 18.79 -8.06 11.31
N GLU A 253 19.93 -7.43 11.60
CA GLU A 253 20.09 -6.43 12.66
C GLU A 253 19.25 -5.18 12.34
N GLU A 254 19.38 -4.66 11.12
CA GLU A 254 18.59 -3.53 10.62
C GLU A 254 17.10 -3.87 10.60
N LEU A 255 16.74 -5.10 10.20
CA LEU A 255 15.35 -5.56 10.24
C LEU A 255 14.77 -5.53 11.66
N ASN A 256 15.54 -5.97 12.66
CA ASN A 256 15.09 -6.00 14.05
C ASN A 256 14.91 -4.59 14.63
N GLU A 257 15.84 -3.69 14.34
CA GLU A 257 15.75 -2.28 14.75
C GLU A 257 14.52 -1.60 14.15
N ALA A 258 14.39 -1.66 12.82
CA ALA A 258 13.26 -1.07 12.10
C ALA A 258 11.91 -1.63 12.57
N SER A 259 11.83 -2.95 12.76
CA SER A 259 10.60 -3.61 13.21
C SER A 259 10.21 -3.20 14.63
N SER A 260 11.18 -3.04 15.53
CA SER A 260 10.95 -2.63 16.92
C SER A 260 10.42 -1.20 16.99
N ILE A 261 11.01 -0.28 16.21
CA ILE A 261 10.56 1.11 16.11
C ILE A 261 9.10 1.15 15.62
N ILE A 262 8.78 0.44 14.54
CA ILE A 262 7.43 0.41 13.97
C ILE A 262 6.41 -0.14 14.97
N ILE A 263 6.73 -1.22 15.70
CA ILE A 263 5.82 -1.74 16.73
C ILE A 263 5.58 -0.73 17.85
N ASN A 264 6.62 0.00 18.28
CA ASN A 264 6.47 1.00 19.32
C ASN A 264 5.60 2.17 18.86
N GLU A 265 5.78 2.65 17.62
CA GLU A 265 4.91 3.68 17.03
C GLU A 265 3.44 3.22 16.96
N LEU A 266 3.20 1.98 16.52
CA LEU A 266 1.86 1.40 16.49
C LEU A 266 1.26 1.27 17.90
N LYS A 267 2.04 0.83 18.87
CA LYS A 267 1.62 0.69 20.28
C LYS A 267 1.26 2.03 20.89
N ASN A 268 2.06 3.07 20.63
CA ASN A 268 1.80 4.44 21.10
C ASN A 268 0.48 4.99 20.54
N ALA A 269 0.07 4.54 19.36
CA ALA A 269 -1.21 4.86 18.75
C ALA A 269 -2.38 3.97 19.20
N GLY A 270 -2.18 3.05 20.15
CA GLY A 270 -3.20 2.11 20.61
C GLY A 270 -3.47 0.95 19.64
N LEU A 271 -2.56 0.67 18.71
CA LEU A 271 -2.63 -0.48 17.82
C LEU A 271 -1.75 -1.62 18.38
N ILE A 272 -2.37 -2.75 18.66
CA ILE A 272 -1.65 -3.93 19.16
C ILE A 272 -1.08 -4.68 17.95
N ALA A 273 0.18 -4.37 17.63
CA ALA A 273 0.92 -4.98 16.53
C ALA A 273 1.76 -6.18 16.98
N VAL A 274 1.91 -7.18 16.11
CA VAL A 274 2.72 -8.38 16.37
C VAL A 274 3.54 -8.77 15.14
N TYR A 275 4.71 -9.38 15.38
CA TYR A 275 5.45 -10.08 14.33
C TYR A 275 4.66 -11.31 13.89
N GLU A 276 4.48 -11.46 12.58
CA GLU A 276 3.83 -12.65 12.05
C GLU A 276 4.79 -13.84 12.08
N THR A 277 4.39 -14.88 12.78
CA THR A 277 5.14 -16.15 12.88
C THR A 277 4.38 -17.26 12.18
N LEU A 278 3.36 -17.81 12.82
CA LEU A 278 2.49 -18.86 12.25
C LEU A 278 1.74 -18.38 11.01
N ASN A 279 1.35 -17.10 10.99
CA ASN A 279 0.61 -16.49 9.91
C ASN A 279 1.54 -15.78 8.89
N LEU A 280 2.86 -16.01 8.94
CA LEU A 280 3.83 -15.43 8.00
C LEU A 280 3.57 -15.89 6.56
N GLN A 281 3.55 -17.21 6.32
CA GLN A 281 3.31 -17.77 4.98
C GLN A 281 1.90 -17.45 4.46
N PRO A 282 0.81 -17.64 5.25
CA PRO A 282 -0.52 -17.24 4.79
C PRO A 282 -0.61 -15.75 4.45
N THR A 283 0.02 -14.88 5.25
CA THR A 283 0.07 -13.43 4.97
C THR A 283 0.79 -13.16 3.65
N PHE A 284 1.94 -13.79 3.42
CA PHE A 284 2.68 -13.66 2.16
C PHE A 284 1.80 -14.00 0.95
N PHE A 285 1.11 -15.14 1.00
CA PHE A 285 0.24 -15.56 -0.11
C PHE A 285 -1.06 -14.77 -0.20
N SER A 286 -1.52 -14.16 0.89
CA SER A 286 -2.76 -13.39 0.91
C SER A 286 -2.72 -12.13 0.06
N LEU A 287 -1.51 -11.62 -0.20
CA LEU A 287 -1.27 -10.42 -1.01
C LEU A 287 -1.39 -10.68 -2.51
N PHE A 288 -1.51 -11.94 -2.94
CA PHE A 288 -1.82 -12.27 -4.33
C PHE A 288 -3.31 -12.10 -4.67
N PRO A 289 -3.64 -11.86 -5.95
CA PRO A 289 -5.02 -11.72 -6.39
C PRO A 289 -5.90 -12.90 -5.96
N ASN A 290 -7.10 -12.62 -5.44
CA ASN A 290 -8.09 -13.60 -4.96
C ASN A 290 -7.63 -14.48 -3.78
N LYS A 291 -6.51 -14.18 -3.12
CA LYS A 291 -5.99 -14.98 -1.98
C LYS A 291 -6.13 -14.30 -0.63
N SER A 292 -6.80 -13.15 -0.59
CA SER A 292 -6.95 -12.35 0.63
C SER A 292 -7.60 -13.11 1.80
N PHE A 293 -8.41 -14.15 1.54
CA PHE A 293 -8.98 -15.01 2.58
C PHE A 293 -7.94 -15.78 3.42
N LEU A 294 -6.69 -15.91 2.95
CA LEU A 294 -5.61 -16.55 3.70
C LEU A 294 -5.11 -15.69 4.88
N ASN A 295 -5.39 -14.38 4.87
CA ASN A 295 -4.93 -13.48 5.93
C ASN A 295 -5.76 -13.69 7.23
N ALA A 296 -5.12 -14.18 8.29
CA ALA A 296 -5.77 -14.40 9.58
C ALA A 296 -6.06 -13.11 10.38
N ARG A 297 -5.48 -11.96 9.98
CA ARG A 297 -5.64 -10.65 10.64
C ARG A 297 -6.81 -9.82 10.13
N LYS A 298 -7.72 -10.40 9.36
CA LYS A 298 -8.97 -9.74 8.98
C LYS A 298 -9.86 -9.50 10.20
N ARG A 299 -10.31 -8.26 10.38
CA ARG A 299 -11.19 -7.80 11.46
C ARG A 299 -12.30 -6.94 10.90
N ILE A 300 -13.43 -6.91 11.59
CA ILE A 300 -14.58 -6.14 11.14
C ILE A 300 -14.46 -4.73 11.70
N HIS A 301 -14.42 -3.74 10.81
CA HIS A 301 -14.39 -2.32 11.15
C HIS A 301 -15.49 -1.56 10.40
N THR A 302 -15.79 -0.37 10.90
CA THR A 302 -16.70 0.56 10.22
C THR A 302 -15.96 1.34 9.13
N SER A 303 -16.68 1.79 8.11
CA SER A 303 -16.12 2.64 7.06
C SER A 303 -15.49 3.92 7.62
N LYS A 304 -16.07 4.49 8.68
CA LYS A 304 -15.55 5.68 9.39
C LYS A 304 -14.18 5.42 10.02
N THR A 305 -14.04 4.27 10.70
CA THR A 305 -12.77 3.87 11.32
C THR A 305 -11.69 3.57 10.26
N ILE A 306 -12.07 2.94 9.15
CA ILE A 306 -11.13 2.63 8.07
C ILE A 306 -10.66 3.93 7.40
N SER A 307 -11.58 4.88 7.17
CA SER A 307 -11.22 6.16 6.55
C SER A 307 -10.28 6.99 7.44
N SER A 308 -10.38 6.89 8.77
CA SER A 308 -9.47 7.60 9.67
C SER A 308 -8.06 7.00 9.71
N MET A 309 -7.89 5.75 9.29
CA MET A 309 -6.58 5.10 9.18
C MET A 309 -5.87 5.41 7.86
N ILE A 310 -6.62 5.69 6.79
CA ILE A 310 -6.04 5.87 5.44
C ILE A 310 -5.66 7.33 5.24
N LEU A 311 -4.40 7.57 4.88
CA LEU A 311 -3.90 8.91 4.53
C LEU A 311 -3.08 8.84 3.24
N PHE A 312 -3.36 9.77 2.32
CA PHE A 312 -2.60 9.95 1.08
C PHE A 312 -1.68 11.16 1.23
N GLU A 313 -0.47 10.93 1.71
CA GLU A 313 0.54 11.99 1.85
C GLU A 313 1.47 12.00 0.64
N LYS A 314 1.55 13.14 -0.06
CA LYS A 314 2.59 13.37 -1.06
C LYS A 314 3.79 13.99 -0.36
N GLU A 315 4.93 13.31 -0.39
CA GLU A 315 6.18 13.92 0.06
C GLU A 315 6.53 15.10 -0.85
N TYR A 316 6.80 16.26 -0.25
CA TYR A 316 7.23 17.45 -0.97
C TYR A 316 8.68 17.29 -1.42
N ILE A 317 8.88 16.52 -2.49
CA ILE A 317 10.06 16.67 -3.33
C ILE A 317 9.91 18.06 -3.94
N GLY A 318 10.84 18.97 -3.63
CA GLY A 318 10.77 20.37 -4.06
C GLY A 318 10.36 20.57 -5.51
N LYS A 319 9.71 21.71 -5.80
CA LYS A 319 9.41 22.11 -7.19
C LYS A 319 10.66 21.99 -8.03
N THR A 320 10.61 21.40 -9.22
CA THR A 320 11.77 21.25 -10.11
C THR A 320 12.22 22.56 -10.76
N THR A 321 11.44 23.64 -10.61
CA THR A 321 11.70 24.96 -11.21
C THR A 321 11.42 26.08 -10.21
N ASN A 322 12.18 27.17 -10.31
CA ASN A 322 11.93 28.43 -9.61
C ASN A 322 12.01 29.60 -10.58
N SER A 323 11.72 30.81 -10.10
CA SER A 323 11.80 32.05 -10.88
C SER A 323 13.23 32.42 -11.36
N PHE A 324 14.25 31.65 -10.97
CA PHE A 324 15.66 31.81 -11.32
C PHE A 324 16.18 30.69 -12.26
N GLY A 325 15.37 29.68 -12.63
CA GLY A 325 15.76 28.60 -13.55
C GLY A 325 15.07 27.24 -13.30
N ASN A 326 15.51 26.20 -14.03
CA ASN A 326 15.04 24.81 -13.90
C ASN A 326 15.68 24.09 -12.70
N THR A 327 15.70 24.73 -11.53
CA THR A 327 16.26 24.18 -10.29
C THR A 327 15.23 24.15 -9.17
N SER A 328 15.35 23.12 -8.33
CA SER A 328 14.52 22.98 -7.13
C SER A 328 15.07 23.77 -5.96
N VAL A 329 14.29 24.73 -5.46
CA VAL A 329 14.72 25.63 -4.37
C VAL A 329 14.68 24.95 -3.01
N THR A 330 13.92 23.87 -2.83
CA THR A 330 13.70 23.29 -1.51
C THR A 330 13.40 21.80 -1.59
N ILE A 331 14.37 20.95 -1.33
CA ILE A 331 14.09 19.55 -0.96
C ILE A 331 13.67 19.60 0.52
N LEU A 332 12.37 19.46 0.80
CA LEU A 332 11.90 19.38 2.19
C LEU A 332 12.26 18.00 2.73
N LYS A 333 13.42 17.94 3.38
CA LYS A 333 13.85 16.76 4.13
C LYS A 333 13.00 16.67 5.39
N ILE A 334 11.93 15.89 5.34
CA ILE A 334 11.19 15.51 6.55
C ILE A 334 11.98 14.40 7.24
N ASN A 335 13.12 14.79 7.82
CA ASN A 335 13.74 13.99 8.86
C ASN A 335 13.06 14.41 10.16
N LEU A 336 12.56 13.45 10.95
CA LEU A 336 12.11 13.68 12.32
C LEU A 336 13.25 14.09 13.29
N CYS A 337 14.36 14.62 12.76
CA CYS A 337 15.44 15.24 13.52
C CYS A 337 15.26 16.76 13.48
N ARG A 338 15.01 17.32 14.66
CA ARG A 338 14.81 18.72 15.11
C ARG A 338 15.69 19.85 14.53
N HIS A 339 16.43 19.68 13.44
CA HIS A 339 17.25 20.72 12.85
C HIS A 339 16.62 21.23 11.55
N PHE A 340 15.73 22.21 11.71
CA PHE A 340 15.35 23.10 10.61
C PHE A 340 16.59 23.90 10.19
N CYS A 341 17.18 23.56 9.04
CA CYS A 341 18.18 24.43 8.41
C CYS A 341 17.46 25.32 7.39
N LEU A 342 16.99 26.49 7.84
CA LEU A 342 16.55 27.58 6.98
C LEU A 342 17.79 28.40 6.60
N ILE A 343 18.31 28.22 5.38
CA ILE A 343 19.32 29.12 4.84
C ILE A 343 18.59 30.28 4.14
N PHE A 344 18.46 31.41 4.83
CA PHE A 344 18.13 32.68 4.19
C PHE A 344 19.40 33.27 3.58
N ILE A 345 19.54 33.22 2.25
CA ILE A 345 20.52 34.04 1.54
C ILE A 345 19.85 35.39 1.24
N SER A 346 20.07 36.37 2.12
CA SER A 346 19.80 37.77 1.82
C SER A 346 20.97 38.34 1.01
N MET A 347 20.72 38.74 -0.24
CA MET A 347 21.69 39.48 -1.05
C MET A 347 21.02 40.75 -1.59
N LYS A 348 21.64 41.89 -1.23
CA LYS A 348 21.22 43.27 -1.46
C LYS A 348 20.80 43.56 -2.91
N LYS A 349 19.79 44.42 -3.02
CA LYS A 349 19.38 45.17 -4.21
C LYS A 349 20.64 45.71 -4.93
N LYS A 350 20.84 45.36 -6.21
CA LYS A 350 21.79 46.06 -7.08
C LYS A 350 21.28 47.49 -7.27
N THR A 351 21.99 48.46 -6.72
CA THR A 351 22.03 49.83 -7.24
C THR A 351 23.22 49.93 -8.19
N LEU A 352 22.92 49.79 -9.48
CA LEU A 352 23.29 50.68 -10.60
C LEU A 352 22.81 50.03 -11.89
#